data_AF-A0A2M7AB00-F1
#
_entry.id   AF-A0A2M7AB00-F1
#
_cell.length_a   1.000
_cell.length_b   1.000
_cell.length_c   1.000
_cell.angle_alpha   90.00
_cell.angle_beta   90.00
_cell.angle_gamma   90.00
#
_symmetry.space_group_name_H-M   'P 1'
#
loop_
_entity.id
_entity.type
_entity.pdbx_description
1 polymer ?
#
loop_
_entity_poly.entity_id
_entity_poly.type
_entity_poly.pdbx_seq_one_letter_code
_entity_poly.pdbx_strand_id
1 'polypeptide(L)' 'MVGIGSDDGFKLWVNGKFVDRQNVTRSLGVDTNRCPVKLNKVRNLLLLKILQGGPTGWSLRLTDTKRVPLKTCRVWMSER' A
#
# COMPACT_ATOMS: atom_id res chain seq x y z
N MET A 1 -4.77 -3.84 -7.97
CA MET A 1 -4.94 -2.64 -7.13
C MET A 1 -4.10 -2.79 -5.87
N VAL A 2 -3.61 -1.67 -5.33
CA VAL A 2 -3.04 -1.62 -3.98
C VAL A 2 -4.09 -0.96 -3.07
N GLY A 3 -4.63 -1.74 -2.14
CA GLY A 3 -5.42 -1.23 -1.02
C GLY A 3 -4.49 -0.83 0.12
N ILE A 4 -4.68 0.36 0.68
CA ILE A 4 -3.86 0.91 1.75
C ILE A 4 -4.77 1.35 2.89
N GLY A 5 -4.36 1.00 4.10
CA GLY A 5 -4.83 1.64 5.32
C GLY A 5 -3.65 2.26 6.05
N SER A 6 -3.84 3.44 6.62
CA SER A 6 -2.82 4.12 7.42
C SER A 6 -3.48 4.83 8.59
N ASP A 7 -2.74 4.88 9.68
CA ASP A 7 -2.96 5.72 10.84
C ASP A 7 -1.61 6.32 11.13
N ASP A 8 -1.28 7.55 10.76
CA ASP A 8 -2.05 8.61 10.10
C ASP A 8 -2.00 8.58 8.55
N GLY A 9 -0.97 9.20 7.94
CA GLY A 9 -0.82 9.38 6.49
C GLY A 9 0.11 8.35 5.83
N PHE A 10 0.24 8.43 4.50
CA PHE A 10 1.15 7.57 3.75
C PHE A 10 1.70 8.22 2.46
N LYS A 11 2.74 7.60 1.90
CA LYS A 11 3.19 7.77 0.51
C LYS A 11 3.49 6.39 -0.10
N LEU A 12 3.01 6.13 -1.30
CA LEU A 12 3.22 4.89 -2.04
C LEU A 12 4.08 5.14 -3.28
N TRP A 13 5.07 4.27 -3.47
CA TRP A 13 5.77 4.10 -4.75
C TRP A 13 5.68 2.64 -5.21
N VAL A 14 5.58 2.47 -6.53
CA VAL A 14 5.62 1.17 -7.20
C VAL A 14 6.65 1.23 -8.32
N ASN A 15 7.61 0.31 -8.31
CA ASN A 15 8.71 0.24 -9.27
C ASN A 15 9.46 1.59 -9.40
N GLY A 16 9.72 2.24 -8.27
CA GLY A 16 10.40 3.54 -8.21
C GLY A 16 9.53 4.74 -8.61
N LYS A 17 8.30 4.53 -9.10
CA LYS A 17 7.40 5.61 -9.51
C LYS A 17 6.43 5.97 -8.38
N PHE A 18 6.26 7.26 -8.13
CA PHE A 18 5.27 7.77 -7.20
C PHE A 18 3.86 7.38 -7.67
N VAL A 19 3.03 6.89 -6.75
CA VAL A 19 1.66 6.47 -7.04
C VAL A 19 0.64 7.38 -6.36
N ASP A 20 0.71 7.51 -5.04
CA ASP A 20 -0.26 8.29 -4.27
C ASP A 20 0.30 8.69 -2.90
N ARG A 21 -0.35 9.67 -2.24
CA ARG A 21 -0.09 10.07 -0.87
C ARG A 21 -1.33 10.61 -0.18
N GLN A 22 -1.36 10.46 1.14
CA GLN A 22 -2.28 11.20 2.00
C GLN A 22 -1.51 11.78 3.18
N ASN A 23 -1.75 13.06 3.47
CA ASN A 23 -1.28 13.74 4.67
C ASN A 23 -2.50 14.11 5.51
N VAL A 24 -2.92 13.19 6.37
CA VAL A 24 -4.19 13.28 7.12
C VAL A 24 -3.99 12.62 8.47
N THR A 25 -4.57 13.19 9.52
CA THR A 25 -4.65 12.59 10.85
C THR A 25 -5.91 11.72 10.93
N ARG A 26 -5.77 10.42 11.20
CA ARG A 26 -6.90 9.47 11.25
C ARG A 26 -6.48 8.14 11.86
N SER A 27 -7.44 7.40 12.42
CA SER A 27 -7.22 6.02 12.83
C SER A 27 -7.15 5.04 11.64
N LEU A 28 -6.61 3.84 11.89
CA LEU A 28 -6.39 2.82 10.88
C LEU A 28 -7.72 2.29 10.32
N GLY A 29 -7.92 2.43 9.01
CA GLY A 29 -8.98 1.74 8.27
C GLY A 29 -8.43 0.99 7.05
N VAL A 30 -8.77 -0.30 6.92
CA VAL A 30 -8.36 -1.16 5.80
C VAL A 30 -8.97 -0.67 4.48
N ASP A 31 -8.17 -0.65 3.41
CA ASP A 31 -8.58 -0.24 2.05
C ASP A 31 -9.24 1.16 1.97
N THR A 32 -8.95 2.04 2.94
CA THR A 32 -9.40 3.44 2.95
C THR A 32 -8.82 4.23 1.78
N ASN A 33 -7.64 3.83 1.30
CA ASN A 33 -7.07 4.30 0.04
C ASN A 33 -6.92 3.15 -0.96
N ARG A 34 -7.19 3.46 -2.23
CA ARG A 34 -7.23 2.48 -3.31
C ARG A 34 -6.50 3.01 -4.52
N CYS A 35 -5.34 2.45 -4.79
CA CYS A 35 -4.46 2.88 -5.87
C CYS A 35 -4.52 1.87 -7.04
N PRO A 36 -5.05 2.24 -8.21
CA PRO A 36 -4.85 1.45 -9.41
C PRO A 36 -3.36 1.49 -9.79
N VAL A 37 -2.76 0.33 -10.01
CA VAL A 37 -1.34 0.21 -10.36
C VAL A 37 -1.17 -0.82 -11.47
N LYS A 38 -0.14 -0.65 -12.30
CA LYS A 38 0.31 -1.66 -13.26
C LYS A 38 1.49 -2.41 -12.67
N LEU A 39 1.34 -3.73 -12.54
CA LEU A 39 2.40 -4.62 -12.07
C LEU A 39 3.08 -5.28 -13.28
N ASN A 40 4.39 -5.46 -13.17
CA ASN A 40 5.18 -6.30 -14.07
C ASN A 40 4.87 -7.78 -13.82
N LYS A 41 5.07 -8.62 -14.83
CA LYS A 41 4.82 -10.08 -14.72
C LYS A 41 5.71 -10.79 -13.70
N VAL A 42 6.91 -10.27 -13.44
CA VAL A 42 7.94 -10.94 -12.62
C VAL A 42 8.07 -10.28 -11.26
N ARG A 43 8.87 -9.21 -11.16
CA ARG A 43 9.17 -8.54 -9.89
C ARG A 43 8.58 -7.14 -9.88
N ASN A 44 7.99 -6.79 -8.74
CA ASN A 44 7.52 -5.45 -8.45
C ASN A 44 8.09 -5.00 -7.11
N LEU A 45 8.68 -3.81 -7.08
CA LEU A 45 9.13 -3.19 -5.83
C LEU A 45 8.02 -2.26 -5.34
N LEU A 46 7.54 -2.50 -4.12
CA LEU A 46 6.61 -1.60 -3.45
C LEU A 46 7.34 -0.93 -2.29
N LEU A 47 7.25 0.39 -2.23
CA LEU A 47 7.70 1.17 -1.08
C LEU A 47 6.49 1.91 -0.50
N LEU A 48 6.12 1.54 0.72
CA LEU A 48 5.11 2.25 1.49
C LEU A 48 5.81 3.00 2.61
N LYS A 49 5.71 4.33 2.59
CA LYS A 49 6.13 5.18 3.72
C LYS A 49 4.89 5.58 4.50
N ILE A 50 4.97 5.43 5.80
CA ILE A 50 3.92 5.81 6.74
C ILE A 50 4.33 7.15 7.39
N LEU A 51 3.39 8.09 7.46
CA LEU A 51 3.55 9.41 8.07
C LEU A 51 2.72 9.44 9.35
N GLN A 52 3.32 9.78 10.48
CA GLN A 52 2.73 9.59 11.82
C GLN A 52 2.85 10.84 12.66
N GLY A 53 1.80 11.16 13.42
CA GLY A 53 1.83 12.11 14.54
C GLY A 53 1.56 11.48 15.91
N GLY A 54 1.24 10.18 15.99
CA GLY A 54 0.82 9.49 17.22
C GLY A 54 0.95 7.96 17.16
N PRO A 55 0.00 7.18 17.73
CA PRO A 55 -0.06 5.73 17.59
C PRO A 55 0.03 5.29 16.13
N THR A 56 0.62 4.11 15.88
CA THR A 56 0.93 3.66 14.51
C THR A 56 0.17 2.41 14.11
N GLY A 57 -0.36 2.43 12.88
CA GLY A 57 -0.98 1.28 12.25
C GLY A 57 -0.98 1.41 10.73
N TRP A 58 -0.84 0.29 10.02
CA TRP A 58 -0.93 0.28 8.56
C TRP A 58 -1.41 -1.06 8.03
N SER A 59 -1.95 -1.04 6.81
CA SER A 59 -2.30 -2.24 6.05
C SER A 59 -1.98 -2.02 4.57
N LEU A 60 -1.54 -3.09 3.90
CA LEU A 60 -1.34 -3.11 2.45
C LEU A 60 -1.91 -4.41 1.90
N ARG A 61 -2.77 -4.30 0.88
CA ARG A 61 -3.39 -5.46 0.21
C ARG A 61 -3.22 -5.37 -1.30
N LEU A 62 -2.83 -6.48 -1.90
CA LEU A 62 -2.80 -6.65 -3.35
C LEU A 62 -4.04 -7.41 -3.79
N THR A 63 -4.87 -6.74 -4.57
CA THR A 63 -6.15 -7.28 -5.06
C THR A 63 -6.32 -7.07 -6.56
N ASP A 64 -7.25 -7.79 -7.19
CA ASP A 64 -7.77 -7.39 -8.50
C ASP A 64 -8.68 -6.14 -8.38
N THR A 65 -9.30 -5.72 -9.49
CA THR A 65 -10.22 -4.56 -9.48
C THR A 65 -11.53 -4.83 -8.73
N LYS A 66 -11.85 -6.10 -8.46
CA LYS A 66 -13.03 -6.54 -7.70
C LYS A 66 -12.74 -6.75 -6.22
N ARG A 67 -11.54 -6.36 -5.75
CA ARG A 67 -11.06 -6.53 -4.36
C ARG A 67 -10.82 -7.98 -3.94
N VAL A 68 -10.69 -8.89 -4.89
CA VAL A 68 -10.28 -10.27 -4.62
C VAL A 68 -8.76 -10.31 -4.44
N PRO A 69 -8.22 -10.90 -3.36
CA PRO A 69 -6.78 -11.03 -3.17
C PRO A 69 -6.08 -11.71 -4.35
N LEU A 70 -4.95 -11.15 -4.79
CA LEU A 70 -4.14 -11.78 -5.84
C LEU A 70 -3.49 -13.05 -5.28
N LYS A 71 -3.92 -14.21 -5.77
CA LYS A 71 -3.39 -15.53 -5.37
C LYS A 71 -2.11 -15.93 -6.12
N THR A 72 -1.77 -15.20 -7.18
CA THR A 72 -0.64 -15.50 -8.07
C THR A 72 0.65 -14.77 -7.68
N CYS A 73 0.62 -13.95 -6.63
CA CYS A 73 1.78 -13.18 -6.17
C CYS A 73 2.32 -13.77 -4.86
N ARG A 74 3.65 -13.79 -4.73
CA ARG A 74 4.32 -13.95 -3.44
C ARG A 74 4.78 -12.57 -2.96
N VAL A 75 4.59 -12.29 -1.69
CA VAL A 75 5.03 -11.06 -1.06
C VAL A 75 6.24 -11.37 -0.20
N TRP A 76 7.31 -10.62 -0.41
CA TRP A 76 8.50 -10.65 0.44
C TRP A 76 8.64 -9.29 1.10
N MET A 77 8.69 -9.29 2.42
CA MET A 77 9.07 -8.11 3.19
C MET A 77 10.52 -8.31 3.62
N SER A 78 11.37 -7.36 3.28
CA SER A 78 12.71 -7.34 3.85
C SER A 78 12.60 -6.74 5.22
N GLU A 79 12.91 -7.53 6.24
CA GLU A 79 13.38 -7.00 7.50
C GLU A 79 14.82 -6.53 7.27
N ARG A 80 15.16 -5.35 7.76
CA ARG A 80 16.56 -5.01 7.96
C ARG A 80 16.86 -5.23 9.42
#